data_AF-A0A0A0KIQ4-F1
#
_entry.id   AF-A0A0A0KIQ4-F1
#
_cell.length_a   1.000
_cell.length_b   1.000
_cell.length_c   1.000
_cell.angle_alpha   90.00
_cell.angle_beta   90.00
_cell.angle_gamma   90.00
#
_symmetry.space_group_name_H-M   'P 1'
#
loop_
_entity.id
_entity.type
_entity.pdbx_description
1 polymer ?
#
loop_
_entity_poly.entity_id
_entity_poly.type
_entity_poly.pdbx_seq_one_letter_code
_entity_poly.pdbx_strand_id
1 'polypeptide(L)'
;MAFQRLMPLLLVLLLLTSFNVSMAKKKKAKSKTEKPDLPDPNNPIVSFEKFRVEIHNDLNMYLLDSRCYSKDDNFGLHVLFPDEQQNWSFKGNWDDTTTFHCRLEWEIGYLEFDSFKSDPAFVTDFCCNKNLSQKQGHF
;
A
#
# COMPACT_ATOMS: atom_id res chain seq x y z
N MET A 1 72.98 -23.69 -0.89
CA MET A 1 71.85 -23.24 -1.74
C MET A 1 70.55 -23.39 -0.95
N ALA A 2 70.15 -22.35 -0.21
CA ALA A 2 69.16 -22.46 0.87
C ALA A 2 68.24 -21.23 0.98
N PHE A 3 67.81 -20.65 -0.15
CA PHE A 3 66.98 -19.44 -0.17
C PHE A 3 65.75 -19.53 -1.08
N GLN A 4 65.14 -20.73 -1.21
CA GLN A 4 64.01 -20.91 -2.13
C GLN A 4 62.81 -21.68 -1.56
N ARG A 5 62.75 -21.88 -0.23
CA ARG A 5 61.61 -22.55 0.43
C ARG A 5 60.93 -21.75 1.55
N LEU A 6 61.37 -20.52 1.82
CA LEU A 6 60.84 -19.70 2.92
C LEU A 6 59.88 -18.57 2.50
N MET A 7 59.77 -18.25 1.20
CA MET A 7 58.87 -17.19 0.74
C MET A 7 57.37 -17.54 0.60
N PRO A 8 56.93 -18.78 0.29
CA PRO A 8 55.50 -19.04 0.22
C PRO A 8 54.85 -19.14 1.61
N LEU A 9 55.60 -19.50 2.66
CA LEU A 9 55.08 -19.58 4.02
C LEU A 9 54.79 -18.20 4.63
N LEU A 10 55.64 -17.21 4.35
CA LEU A 10 55.50 -15.84 4.89
C LEU A 10 54.28 -15.11 4.33
N LEU A 11 53.92 -15.37 3.06
CA LEU A 11 52.70 -14.85 2.42
C LEU A 11 51.42 -15.52 2.96
N VAL A 12 51.47 -16.82 3.29
CA VAL A 12 50.33 -17.54 3.89
C VAL A 12 50.06 -17.09 5.33
N LEU A 13 51.11 -16.78 6.10
CA LEU A 13 50.95 -16.27 7.48
C LEU A 13 50.33 -14.86 7.55
N LEU A 14 50.57 -13.99 6.55
CA LEU A 14 50.00 -12.64 6.52
C LEU A 14 48.52 -12.60 6.12
N LEU A 15 47.99 -13.63 5.45
CA LEU A 15 46.56 -13.72 5.09
C LEU A 15 45.69 -14.29 6.24
N LEU A 16 46.29 -14.89 7.26
CA LEU A 16 45.53 -15.51 8.37
C LEU A 16 45.21 -14.55 9.53
N THR A 17 45.76 -13.34 9.56
CA THR A 17 45.62 -12.43 10.70
C THR A 17 44.52 -11.36 10.56
N SER A 18 43.79 -11.29 9.44
CA SER A 18 42.84 -10.19 9.18
C SER A 18 41.35 -10.47 9.40
N PHE A 19 40.95 -11.61 9.97
CA PHE A 19 39.53 -11.88 10.22
C PHE A 19 39.22 -12.17 11.69
N ASN A 20 39.28 -11.15 12.53
CA ASN A 20 38.48 -11.10 13.77
C ASN A 20 37.22 -10.27 13.50
N VAL A 21 36.24 -10.87 12.82
CA VAL A 21 34.89 -10.29 12.75
C VAL A 21 34.20 -10.61 14.07
N SER A 22 34.11 -9.61 14.95
CA SER A 22 33.28 -9.69 16.15
C SER A 22 31.81 -9.84 15.72
N MET A 23 31.28 -11.06 15.82
CA MET A 23 29.86 -11.32 15.74
C MET A 23 29.20 -10.74 17.00
N ALA A 24 28.73 -9.50 16.91
CA ALA A 24 27.76 -9.01 17.87
C ALA A 24 26.59 -10.02 17.89
N LYS A 25 26.31 -10.60 19.05
CA LYS A 25 25.11 -11.42 19.27
C LYS A 25 23.89 -10.55 18.97
N LYS A 26 23.40 -10.57 17.73
CA LYS A 26 22.03 -10.19 17.44
C LYS A 26 21.19 -11.19 18.22
N LYS A 27 20.59 -10.73 19.32
CA LYS A 27 19.45 -11.42 19.92
C LYS A 27 18.48 -11.64 18.76
N LYS A 28 18.27 -12.91 18.41
CA LYS A 28 17.20 -13.30 17.51
C LYS A 28 15.92 -12.92 18.25
N ALA A 29 15.43 -11.71 18.01
CA ALA A 29 14.07 -11.38 18.35
C ALA A 29 13.25 -12.41 17.59
N LYS A 30 12.66 -13.34 18.33
CA LYS A 30 11.56 -14.16 17.84
C LYS A 30 10.53 -13.14 17.41
N SER A 31 10.47 -12.82 16.12
CA SER A 31 9.28 -12.24 15.52
C SER A 31 8.22 -13.29 15.79
N LYS A 32 7.52 -13.08 16.90
CA LYS A 32 6.19 -13.59 17.07
C LYS A 32 5.49 -13.07 15.82
N THR A 33 5.06 -13.97 14.95
CA THR A 33 3.99 -13.66 14.02
C THR A 33 2.79 -13.35 14.91
N GLU A 34 2.76 -12.13 15.42
CA GLU A 34 1.56 -11.51 15.91
C GLU A 34 0.79 -11.23 14.64
N LYS A 35 -0.22 -12.07 14.39
CA LYS A 35 -1.30 -11.73 13.48
C LYS A 35 -1.67 -10.29 13.81
N PRO A 36 -1.67 -9.34 12.86
CA PRO A 36 -2.09 -7.97 13.14
C PRO A 36 -3.38 -8.05 13.93
N ASP A 37 -3.43 -7.43 15.10
CA ASP A 37 -4.63 -7.41 15.92
C ASP A 37 -5.75 -6.90 15.02
N LEU A 38 -6.69 -7.80 14.73
CA LEU A 38 -7.84 -7.47 13.92
C LEU A 38 -8.53 -6.30 14.63
N PRO A 39 -8.77 -5.16 13.97
CA PRO A 39 -9.44 -4.05 14.64
C PRO A 39 -10.74 -4.55 15.21
N ASP A 40 -10.97 -4.17 16.46
CA ASP A 40 -12.20 -4.46 17.17
C ASP A 40 -13.38 -4.08 16.26
N PRO A 41 -14.32 -4.99 15.97
CA PRO A 41 -15.46 -4.70 15.10
C PRO A 41 -16.36 -3.58 15.65
N ASN A 42 -16.15 -3.14 16.89
CA ASN A 42 -16.84 -2.00 17.51
C ASN A 42 -15.95 -0.75 17.64
N ASN A 43 -14.85 -0.67 16.88
CA ASN A 43 -13.86 0.39 17.05
C ASN A 43 -14.28 1.70 16.36
N PRO A 44 -14.34 2.84 17.07
CA PRO A 44 -14.61 4.18 16.51
C PRO A 44 -13.56 4.71 15.50
N ILE A 45 -12.67 3.87 15.00
CA ILE A 45 -11.63 4.23 14.02
C ILE A 45 -12.29 4.81 12.76
N VAL A 46 -13.36 4.20 12.26
CA VAL A 46 -13.96 4.61 10.99
C VAL A 46 -14.70 5.95 11.11
N SER A 47 -15.48 6.15 12.17
CA SER A 47 -16.31 7.33 12.41
C SER A 47 -15.56 8.68 12.49
N PHE A 48 -14.26 8.71 12.73
CA PHE A 48 -13.50 9.98 12.85
C PHE A 48 -12.30 10.08 11.92
N GLU A 49 -11.98 9.01 11.21
CA GLU A 49 -10.92 9.04 10.21
C GLU A 49 -11.33 9.83 8.98
N LYS A 50 -10.35 10.57 8.46
CA LYS A 50 -10.47 11.25 7.18
C LYS A 50 -9.96 10.30 6.11
N PHE A 51 -10.85 9.91 5.22
CA PHE A 51 -10.53 9.09 4.06
C PHE A 51 -10.35 9.99 2.84
N ARG A 52 -9.51 9.53 1.91
CA ARG A 52 -9.33 10.14 0.59
C ARG A 52 -9.50 9.06 -0.46
N VAL A 53 -10.28 9.39 -1.48
CA VAL A 53 -10.37 8.60 -2.71
C VAL A 53 -9.68 9.38 -3.81
N GLU A 54 -8.89 8.68 -4.61
CA GLU A 54 -8.20 9.21 -5.78
C GLU A 54 -8.53 8.31 -6.97
N ILE A 55 -8.87 8.90 -8.10
CA ILE A 55 -9.14 8.22 -9.37
C ILE A 55 -8.21 8.84 -10.40
N HIS A 56 -7.44 7.99 -11.07
CA HIS A 56 -6.47 8.36 -12.09
C HIS A 56 -6.92 7.75 -13.43
N ASN A 57 -6.83 8.52 -14.50
CA ASN A 57 -7.06 8.05 -15.86
C ASN A 57 -5.72 7.86 -16.57
N ASP A 58 -5.13 6.69 -16.42
CA ASP A 58 -3.95 6.20 -17.14
C ASP A 58 -4.30 5.58 -18.51
N LEU A 59 -5.56 5.66 -18.96
CA LEU A 59 -5.96 5.25 -20.31
C LEU A 59 -5.37 6.21 -21.34
N ASN A 60 -4.42 5.73 -22.14
CA ASN A 60 -3.67 6.51 -23.14
C ASN A 60 -4.50 7.39 -24.11
N MET A 61 -5.75 7.04 -24.41
CA MET A 61 -6.55 7.73 -25.44
C MET A 61 -8.02 7.92 -25.08
N TYR A 62 -8.46 7.43 -23.93
CA TYR A 62 -9.87 7.44 -23.59
C TYR A 62 -10.16 8.49 -22.53
N LEU A 63 -11.28 9.19 -22.72
CA LEU A 63 -11.91 9.92 -21.64
C LEU A 63 -12.48 8.91 -20.64
N LEU A 64 -12.32 9.22 -19.35
CA LEU A 64 -12.87 8.42 -18.27
C LEU A 64 -14.00 9.20 -17.59
N ASP A 65 -15.22 8.74 -17.81
CA ASP A 65 -16.40 9.21 -17.12
C ASP A 65 -16.45 8.55 -15.74
N SER A 66 -16.16 9.32 -14.70
CA SER A 66 -16.17 8.86 -13.32
C SER A 66 -17.41 9.35 -12.60
N ARG A 67 -18.24 8.41 -12.13
CA ARG A 67 -19.43 8.68 -11.31
C ARG A 67 -19.30 7.96 -9.99
N CYS A 68 -19.15 8.71 -8.91
CA CYS A 68 -19.11 8.16 -7.56
C CYS A 68 -20.23 8.75 -6.70
N TYR A 69 -20.88 7.87 -5.93
CA TYR A 69 -22.02 8.24 -5.10
C TYR A 69 -22.09 7.36 -3.86
N SER A 70 -22.61 7.91 -2.77
CA SER A 70 -23.12 7.17 -1.63
C SER A 70 -24.64 7.26 -1.60
N LYS A 71 -25.23 6.70 -0.53
CA LYS A 71 -26.65 6.89 -0.24
C LYS A 71 -27.02 8.36 -0.06
N ASP A 72 -26.14 9.14 0.57
CA ASP A 72 -26.43 10.49 1.04
C ASP A 72 -25.74 11.59 0.20
N ASP A 73 -24.63 11.26 -0.47
CA ASP A 73 -23.83 12.20 -1.24
C ASP A 73 -23.64 11.70 -2.69
N ASN A 74 -23.95 12.55 -3.66
CA ASN A 74 -23.57 12.31 -5.04
C ASN A 74 -22.42 13.24 -5.40
N PHE A 75 -21.24 12.71 -5.69
CA PHE A 75 -20.10 13.52 -6.13
C PHE A 75 -20.25 13.98 -7.59
N GLY A 76 -21.24 13.46 -8.31
CA GLY A 76 -21.53 13.85 -9.68
C GLY A 76 -20.68 13.10 -10.71
N LEU A 77 -20.86 13.50 -11.98
CA LEU A 77 -20.06 13.01 -13.09
C LEU A 77 -18.84 13.92 -13.27
N HIS A 78 -17.65 13.31 -13.29
CA HIS A 78 -16.41 13.95 -13.65
C HIS A 78 -15.82 13.27 -14.87
N VAL A 79 -15.51 14.05 -15.91
CA VAL A 79 -14.84 13.56 -17.12
C VAL A 79 -13.35 13.83 -16.97
N LEU A 80 -12.53 12.79 -17.01
CA LEU A 80 -11.07 12.90 -16.92
C LEU A 80 -10.45 12.67 -18.29
N PHE A 81 -9.55 13.56 -18.71
CA PHE A 81 -8.69 13.34 -19.87
C PHE A 81 -7.59 12.32 -19.55
N PRO A 82 -6.89 11.74 -20.55
CA PRO A 82 -5.70 10.94 -20.30
C PRO A 82 -4.71 11.68 -19.40
N ASP A 83 -4.12 10.95 -18.46
CA ASP A 83 -3.21 11.39 -17.39
C ASP A 83 -3.82 12.36 -16.36
N GLU A 84 -5.14 12.62 -16.42
CA GLU A 84 -5.82 13.40 -15.39
C GLU A 84 -6.26 12.56 -14.20
N GLN A 85 -6.41 13.23 -13.06
CA GLN A 85 -6.87 12.64 -11.83
C GLN A 85 -7.91 13.52 -11.15
N GLN A 86 -8.79 12.87 -10.40
CA GLN A 86 -9.63 13.54 -9.42
C GLN A 86 -9.44 12.94 -8.04
N ASN A 87 -9.75 13.74 -7.03
CA ASN A 87 -9.76 13.27 -5.66
C ASN A 87 -10.80 14.01 -4.83
N TRP A 88 -11.27 13.35 -3.79
CA TRP A 88 -12.07 13.97 -2.76
C TRP A 88 -11.73 13.34 -1.42
N SER A 89 -12.16 14.00 -0.35
CA SER A 89 -11.99 13.48 1.00
C SER A 89 -13.28 13.65 1.78
N PHE A 90 -13.53 12.70 2.67
CA PHE A 90 -14.68 12.71 3.56
C PHE A 90 -14.24 12.21 4.93
N LYS A 91 -15.11 12.38 5.92
CA LYS A 91 -14.96 11.75 7.23
C LYS A 91 -15.99 10.65 7.35
N GLY A 92 -15.65 9.55 8.01
CA GLY A 92 -16.66 8.56 8.38
C GLY A 92 -17.79 9.21 9.17
N ASN A 93 -19.01 8.69 9.01
CA ASN A 93 -20.13 9.10 9.84
C ASN A 93 -20.17 8.23 11.11
N TRP A 94 -20.78 8.75 12.17
CA TRP A 94 -20.92 8.03 13.44
C TRP A 94 -21.85 6.81 13.34
N ASP A 95 -22.72 6.81 12.33
CA ASP A 95 -23.64 5.71 12.05
C ASP A 95 -22.97 4.54 11.31
N ASP A 96 -21.67 4.64 11.01
CA ASP A 96 -20.84 3.63 10.33
C ASP A 96 -21.50 2.99 9.10
N THR A 97 -22.28 3.78 8.34
CA THR A 97 -23.10 3.29 7.21
C THR A 97 -22.62 3.80 5.86
N THR A 98 -21.61 4.68 5.84
CA THR A 98 -21.11 5.28 4.60
C THR A 98 -20.54 4.22 3.66
N THR A 99 -21.09 4.14 2.46
CA THR A 99 -20.55 3.36 1.34
C THR A 99 -20.47 4.27 0.13
N PHE A 100 -19.31 4.33 -0.52
CA PHE A 100 -19.14 5.02 -1.79
C PHE A 100 -18.97 4.01 -2.91
N HIS A 101 -19.92 4.00 -3.83
CA HIS A 101 -19.90 3.21 -5.05
C HIS A 101 -19.45 4.07 -6.21
N CYS A 102 -18.57 3.54 -7.05
CA CYS A 102 -18.03 4.22 -8.22
C CYS A 102 -18.28 3.40 -9.47
N ARG A 103 -18.75 4.07 -10.52
CA ARG A 103 -18.79 3.57 -11.90
C ARG A 103 -17.84 4.41 -12.73
N LEU A 104 -16.88 3.76 -13.35
CA LEU A 104 -15.96 4.34 -14.32
C LEU A 104 -16.32 3.81 -15.69
N GLU A 105 -16.45 4.69 -16.67
CA GLU A 105 -16.92 4.34 -18.01
C GLU A 105 -16.03 5.01 -19.05
N TRP A 106 -15.66 4.26 -20.08
CA TRP A 106 -14.85 4.71 -21.21
C TRP A 106 -15.42 4.10 -22.49
N GLU A 107 -14.88 4.47 -23.65
CA GLU A 107 -15.50 4.16 -24.96
C GLU A 107 -15.82 2.68 -25.17
N ILE A 108 -14.98 1.76 -24.68
CA ILE A 108 -15.11 0.32 -24.93
C ILE A 108 -15.57 -0.49 -23.71
N GLY A 109 -15.88 0.16 -22.58
CA GLY A 109 -16.20 -0.58 -21.37
C GLY A 109 -16.49 0.27 -20.14
N TYR A 110 -16.78 -0.43 -19.05
CA TYR A 110 -16.98 0.19 -17.75
C TYR A 110 -16.50 -0.74 -16.63
N LEU A 111 -16.28 -0.15 -15.46
CA LEU A 111 -15.95 -0.84 -14.21
C LEU A 111 -16.78 -0.24 -13.07
N GLU A 112 -17.39 -1.10 -12.27
CA GLU A 112 -18.12 -0.73 -11.06
C GLU A 112 -17.45 -1.35 -9.83
N PHE A 113 -17.23 -0.55 -8.79
CA PHE A 113 -16.62 -0.99 -7.54
C PHE A 113 -17.00 -0.08 -6.38
N ASP A 114 -16.87 -0.61 -5.15
CA ASP A 114 -16.99 0.20 -3.95
C ASP A 114 -15.62 0.82 -3.64
N SER A 115 -15.52 2.14 -3.77
CA SER A 115 -14.30 2.89 -3.42
C SER A 115 -14.14 3.03 -1.90
N PHE A 116 -15.24 2.87 -1.15
CA PHE A 116 -15.22 2.82 0.30
C PHE A 116 -16.42 2.06 0.87
N LYS A 117 -16.20 1.30 1.95
CA LYS A 117 -17.23 0.82 2.86
C LYS A 117 -16.84 1.11 4.29
N SER A 118 -17.79 1.58 5.09
CA SER A 118 -17.68 1.70 6.53
C SER A 118 -17.77 0.33 7.21
N ASP A 119 -16.88 -0.57 6.81
CA ASP A 119 -16.77 -1.93 7.30
C ASP A 119 -15.32 -2.14 7.78
N PRO A 120 -15.09 -2.62 9.01
CA PRO A 120 -13.74 -2.78 9.55
C PRO A 120 -12.84 -3.67 8.68
N ALA A 121 -13.37 -4.73 8.06
CA ALA A 121 -12.57 -5.61 7.20
C ALA A 121 -12.21 -4.91 5.87
N PHE A 122 -13.14 -4.15 5.30
CA PHE A 122 -12.85 -3.32 4.13
C PHE A 122 -11.72 -2.32 4.45
N VAL A 123 -11.82 -1.59 5.55
CA VAL A 123 -10.82 -0.58 5.93
C VAL A 123 -9.46 -1.22 6.21
N THR A 124 -9.40 -2.38 6.88
CA THR A 124 -8.11 -3.06 7.10
C THR A 124 -7.46 -3.55 5.84
N ASP A 125 -8.25 -4.15 4.96
CA ASP A 125 -7.74 -4.88 3.81
C ASP A 125 -7.36 -3.90 2.69
N PHE A 126 -8.02 -2.74 2.62
CA PHE A 126 -7.84 -1.76 1.54
C PHE A 126 -7.16 -0.46 1.99
N CYS A 127 -7.33 0.01 3.24
CA CYS A 127 -6.79 1.31 3.70
C CYS A 127 -5.58 1.20 4.64
N CYS A 128 -5.51 0.19 5.51
CA CYS A 128 -4.46 0.14 6.55
C CYS A 128 -3.12 -0.40 6.06
N ASN A 129 -3.02 -0.87 4.83
CA ASN A 129 -1.76 -1.31 4.25
C ASN A 129 -1.11 -0.12 3.53
N LYS A 130 -0.14 0.53 4.17
CA LYS A 130 0.62 1.66 3.56
C LYS A 130 1.40 1.28 2.29
N ASN A 131 1.46 -0.01 1.98
CA ASN A 131 2.01 -0.57 0.74
C ASN A 131 0.92 -0.97 -0.28
N LEU A 132 -0.36 -0.86 0.07
CA LEU A 132 -1.49 -0.99 -0.85
C LEU A 132 -1.99 0.40 -1.31
N SER A 133 -1.08 1.19 -1.89
CA SER A 133 -1.48 1.97 -3.07
C SER A 133 -2.12 1.06 -4.14
N GLN A 134 -1.93 -0.25 -4.05
CA GLN A 134 -2.37 -1.28 -4.99
C GLN A 134 -3.77 -1.85 -4.71
N LYS A 135 -4.77 -0.99 -4.61
CA LYS A 135 -6.05 -1.14 -5.33
C LYS A 135 -6.64 0.23 -5.67
N GLN A 136 -5.81 1.27 -5.68
CA GLN A 136 -6.07 2.43 -6.51
C GLN A 136 -5.97 1.89 -7.92
N GLY A 137 -7.09 1.77 -8.60
CA GLY A 137 -7.05 1.41 -10.01
C GLY A 137 -6.31 2.53 -10.73
N HIS A 138 -5.04 2.25 -11.03
CA HIS A 138 -4.40 2.77 -12.22
C HIS A 138 -5.22 2.21 -13.38
N PHE A 139 -6.05 3.05 -14.00
CA PHE A 139 -6.96 2.68 -15.09
C PHE A 139 -6.49 3.33 -16.38
#